data_AF-A0A6P0RIR5-F1
#
_entry.id   AF-A0A6P0RIR5-F1
#
_cell.length_a   1.000
_cell.length_b   1.000
_cell.length_c   1.000
_cell.angle_alpha   90.00
_cell.angle_beta   90.00
_cell.angle_gamma   90.00
#
_symmetry.space_group_name_H-M   'P 1'
#
loop_
_entity.id
_entity.type
_entity.pdbx_description
1 polymer ?
#
loop_
_entity_poly.entity_id
_entity_poly.type
_entity_poly.pdbx_seq_one_letter_code
_entity_poly.pdbx_strand_id
1 'polypeptide(L)'
;MTNIRLEAEDMSLTGYKTESTSVASDGALVSLFKSGNTQGTASDTFTGETGYYDVKVGFFDENDGESEISIEIGTAQEQWTLDEDLGHAGVSDTNKVER
;
A
#
# COMPACT_ATOMS: atom_id res chain seq x y z
N MET A 1 21.29 11.01 1.91
CA MET A 1 20.64 9.80 1.36
C MET A 1 19.37 10.25 0.69
N THR A 2 19.17 9.84 -0.56
CA THR A 2 17.94 10.14 -1.30
C THR A 2 16.97 9.03 -1.00
N ASN A 3 15.79 9.34 -0.47
CA ASN A 3 14.74 8.36 -0.31
C ASN A 3 14.17 8.05 -1.69
N ILE A 4 14.15 6.77 -2.07
CA ILE A 4 13.43 6.30 -3.25
C ILE A 4 12.01 6.02 -2.79
N ARG A 5 11.04 6.54 -3.53
CA ARG A 5 9.62 6.29 -3.28
C ARG A 5 9.00 5.71 -4.54
N LEU A 6 8.25 4.63 -4.35
CA LEU A 6 7.41 4.02 -5.37
C LEU A 6 5.98 4.23 -4.90
N GLU A 7 5.19 4.97 -5.67
CA GLU A 7 3.77 5.19 -5.38
C GLU A 7 2.98 4.00 -5.94
N ALA A 8 2.10 3.42 -5.13
CA ALA A 8 1.39 2.19 -5.50
C ALA A 8 0.50 2.42 -6.73
N GLU A 9 -0.06 3.62 -6.88
CA GLU A 9 -0.91 4.04 -8.00
C GLU A 9 -0.19 4.12 -9.35
N ASP A 10 1.15 4.20 -9.35
CA ASP A 10 1.98 4.23 -10.56
C ASP A 10 2.49 2.83 -10.95
N MET A 11 2.24 1.81 -10.13
CA MET A 11 2.64 0.43 -10.38
C MET A 11 1.76 -0.26 -11.45
N SER A 12 2.18 -1.44 -11.90
CA SER A 12 1.33 -2.31 -12.72
C SER A 12 0.23 -2.94 -11.86
N LEU A 13 -1.01 -2.48 -12.04
CA LEU A 13 -2.15 -2.93 -11.24
C LEU A 13 -2.96 -4.03 -11.92
N THR A 14 -3.25 -5.09 -11.17
CA THR A 14 -4.26 -6.10 -11.51
C THR A 14 -5.28 -6.14 -10.38
N GLY A 15 -6.58 -6.03 -10.69
CA GLY A 15 -7.65 -6.08 -9.70
C GLY A 15 -7.86 -4.79 -8.89
N TYR A 16 -6.78 -4.13 -8.45
CA TYR A 16 -6.85 -2.83 -7.78
C TYR A 16 -7.34 -1.70 -8.70
N LYS A 17 -7.84 -0.63 -8.08
CA LYS A 17 -8.13 0.66 -8.70
C LYS A 17 -7.41 1.77 -7.97
N THR A 18 -6.99 2.79 -8.72
CA THR A 18 -6.49 4.04 -8.15
C THR A 18 -7.65 4.86 -7.60
N GLU A 19 -7.48 5.41 -6.41
CA GLU A 19 -8.40 6.32 -5.73
C GLU A 19 -7.68 7.61 -5.39
N SER A 20 -8.33 8.76 -5.62
CA SER A 20 -7.77 10.07 -5.30
C SER A 20 -8.12 10.48 -3.87
N THR A 21 -7.11 10.80 -3.08
CA THR A 21 -7.27 11.25 -1.70
C THR A 21 -6.08 12.07 -1.24
N SER A 22 -6.32 13.22 -0.61
CA SER A 22 -5.26 14.17 -0.24
C SER A 22 -4.39 13.72 0.94
N VAL A 23 -4.81 12.68 1.67
CA VAL A 23 -4.06 12.15 2.83
C VAL A 23 -3.01 11.12 2.42
N ALA A 24 -3.17 10.55 1.22
CA ALA A 24 -2.15 9.71 0.61
C ALA A 24 -1.08 10.59 -0.04
N SER A 25 0.07 9.99 -0.28
CA SER A 25 1.09 10.64 -1.05
C SER A 25 0.67 10.88 -2.48
N ASP A 26 1.19 11.96 -3.07
CA ASP A 26 0.86 12.41 -4.43
C ASP A 26 -0.66 12.49 -4.74
N GLY A 27 -1.48 12.49 -3.69
CA GLY A 27 -2.93 12.59 -3.76
C GLY A 27 -3.64 11.31 -4.18
N ALA A 28 -3.00 10.14 -4.15
CA ALA A 28 -3.63 8.89 -4.56
C ALA A 28 -3.16 7.64 -3.79
N LEU A 29 -3.96 6.59 -3.88
CA LEU A 29 -3.66 5.25 -3.38
C LEU A 29 -4.29 4.19 -4.28
N VAL A 30 -3.99 2.91 -4.00
CA VAL A 30 -4.68 1.77 -4.63
C VAL A 30 -5.58 1.07 -3.64
N SER A 31 -6.80 0.73 -4.07
CA SER A 31 -7.77 0.03 -3.23
C SER A 31 -8.62 -0.95 -4.05
N LEU A 32 -9.34 -1.83 -3.37
CA LEU A 32 -10.38 -2.67 -3.99
C LEU A 32 -11.74 -1.97 -4.01
N PHE A 33 -11.85 -0.79 -3.40
CA PHE A 33 -13.10 -0.05 -3.34
C PHE A 33 -13.64 0.22 -4.74
N LYS A 34 -14.88 -0.22 -5.00
CA LYS A 34 -15.56 -0.14 -6.30
C LYS A 34 -14.82 -0.79 -7.48
N SER A 35 -13.81 -1.63 -7.22
CA SER A 35 -13.07 -2.34 -8.26
C SER A 35 -13.88 -3.48 -8.89
N GLY A 36 -14.84 -4.05 -8.14
CA GLY A 36 -15.54 -5.27 -8.50
C GLY A 36 -14.73 -6.56 -8.24
N ASN A 37 -13.53 -6.44 -7.68
CA ASN A 37 -12.65 -7.55 -7.33
C ASN A 37 -12.58 -7.73 -5.80
N THR A 38 -12.20 -8.93 -5.37
CA THR A 38 -11.94 -9.28 -3.96
C THR A 38 -10.46 -9.36 -3.64
N GLN A 39 -9.60 -9.13 -4.63
CA GLN A 39 -8.15 -9.24 -4.54
C GLN A 39 -7.51 -8.35 -5.60
N GLY A 40 -6.31 -7.87 -5.29
CA GLY A 40 -5.54 -7.01 -6.18
C GLY A 40 -4.05 -7.24 -6.00
N THR A 41 -3.28 -6.85 -7.02
CA THR A 41 -1.83 -6.87 -7.00
C THR A 41 -1.32 -5.58 -7.61
N ALA A 42 -0.35 -4.96 -6.96
CA ALA A 42 0.44 -3.86 -7.49
C ALA A 42 1.90 -4.35 -7.59
N SER A 43 2.49 -4.23 -8.77
CA SER A 43 3.86 -4.69 -8.99
C SER A 43 4.69 -3.68 -9.77
N ASP A 44 5.95 -3.56 -9.40
CA ASP A 44 6.91 -2.69 -10.06
C ASP A 44 8.31 -3.29 -10.04
N THR A 45 9.17 -2.80 -10.93
CA THR A 45 10.59 -3.16 -10.98
C THR A 45 11.42 -2.11 -10.26
N PHE A 46 12.06 -2.50 -9.16
CA PHE A 46 12.98 -1.60 -8.47
C PHE A 46 14.22 -1.30 -9.33
N THR A 47 14.44 -0.04 -9.69
CA THR A 47 15.56 0.41 -10.54
C THR A 47 16.66 1.14 -9.76
N GLY A 48 16.69 1.01 -8.42
CA GLY A 48 17.76 1.56 -7.59
C GLY A 48 19.10 0.82 -7.77
N GLU A 49 20.17 1.40 -7.24
CA GLU A 49 21.49 0.75 -7.25
C GLU A 49 21.49 -0.53 -6.41
N THR A 50 22.36 -1.49 -6.72
CA THR A 50 22.51 -2.69 -5.89
C THR A 50 23.05 -2.32 -4.50
N GLY A 51 22.34 -2.73 -3.45
CA GLY A 51 22.74 -2.45 -2.06
C GLY A 51 21.70 -2.93 -1.06
N TYR A 52 21.92 -2.58 0.20
CA TYR A 52 20.95 -2.80 1.28
C TYR A 52 20.03 -1.59 1.38
N TYR A 53 18.74 -1.85 1.54
CA TYR A 53 17.70 -0.85 1.68
C TYR A 53 16.87 -1.16 2.92
N ASP A 54 16.59 -0.13 3.71
CA ASP A 54 15.49 -0.16 4.66
C ASP A 54 14.21 0.14 3.88
N VAL A 55 13.35 -0.86 3.72
CA VAL A 55 12.08 -0.72 3.01
C VAL A 55 10.99 -0.41 4.02
N LYS A 56 10.17 0.60 3.71
CA LYS A 56 8.94 0.90 4.43
C LYS A 56 7.77 0.81 3.48
N VAL A 57 6.66 0.26 3.95
CA VAL A 57 5.40 0.13 3.20
C VAL A 57 4.35 0.99 3.88
N GLY A 58 3.80 1.94 3.12
CA GLY A 58 2.69 2.77 3.57
C GLY A 58 1.34 2.15 3.18
N PHE A 59 0.42 2.07 4.12
CA PHE A 59 -0.95 1.59 3.89
C PHE A 59 -1.95 2.29 4.84
N PHE A 60 -3.24 2.10 4.58
CA PHE A 60 -4.32 2.56 5.47
C PHE A 60 -5.00 1.34 6.11
N ASP A 61 -5.07 1.33 7.44
CA ASP A 61 -5.70 0.25 8.21
C ASP A 61 -7.09 0.72 8.71
N GLU A 62 -8.12 0.44 7.91
CA GLU A 62 -9.47 0.96 8.11
C GLU A 62 -10.27 0.09 9.10
N ASN A 63 -11.02 0.73 9.99
CA ASN A 63 -11.85 0.02 10.99
C ASN A 63 -13.21 -0.48 10.45
N ASP A 64 -13.35 -0.71 9.15
CA ASP A 64 -14.61 -1.18 8.53
C ASP A 64 -14.53 -2.61 8.00
N GLY A 65 -13.43 -3.31 8.28
CA GLY A 65 -13.24 -4.73 8.01
C GLY A 65 -11.82 -5.16 8.37
N GLU A 66 -11.52 -6.42 8.13
CA GLU A 66 -10.14 -6.93 8.18
C GLU A 66 -9.71 -7.24 6.75
N SER A 67 -8.47 -6.90 6.42
CA SER A 67 -7.86 -7.28 5.13
C SER A 67 -6.47 -7.82 5.34
N GLU A 68 -5.92 -8.45 4.30
CA GLU A 68 -4.58 -9.00 4.33
C GLU A 68 -3.78 -8.43 3.17
N ILE A 69 -2.55 -8.02 3.45
CA ILE A 69 -1.58 -7.64 2.42
C ILE A 69 -0.36 -8.54 2.49
N SER A 70 0.11 -8.96 1.33
CA SER A 70 1.36 -9.69 1.16
C SER A 70 2.34 -8.82 0.38
N ILE A 71 3.57 -8.72 0.89
CA ILE A 71 4.65 -7.94 0.29
C ILE A 71 5.75 -8.90 -0.14
N GLU A 72 6.15 -8.80 -1.40
CA GLU A 72 7.21 -9.62 -1.99
C GLU A 72 8.29 -8.72 -2.60
N ILE A 73 9.54 -8.88 -2.15
CA ILE A 73 10.70 -8.14 -2.65
C ILE A 73 11.82 -9.13 -2.96
N GLY A 74 11.93 -9.50 -4.23
CA GLY A 74 12.87 -10.54 -4.66
C GLY A 74 12.50 -11.88 -4.01
N THR A 75 13.29 -12.32 -3.03
CA THR A 75 13.02 -13.55 -2.26
C THR A 75 12.48 -13.28 -0.86
N ALA A 76 12.39 -12.01 -0.44
CA ALA A 76 11.79 -11.64 0.85
C ALA A 76 10.28 -11.60 0.71
N GLN A 77 9.58 -12.11 1.72
CA GLN A 77 8.12 -12.10 1.78
C GLN A 77 7.67 -11.76 3.19
N GLU A 78 6.70 -10.86 3.30
CA GLU A 78 6.03 -10.45 4.52
C GLU A 78 4.52 -10.48 4.30
N GLN A 79 3.75 -10.72 5.36
CA GLN A 79 2.30 -10.76 5.31
C GLN A 79 1.74 -10.10 6.56
N TRP A 80 0.84 -9.14 6.39
CA TRP A 80 0.22 -8.40 7.48
C TRP A 80 -1.30 -8.47 7.37
N THR A 81 -1.93 -8.72 8.50
CA THR A 81 -3.37 -8.49 8.69
C THR A 81 -3.56 -7.04 9.10
N LEU A 82 -4.49 -6.36 8.45
CA LEU A 82 -4.90 -4.99 8.72
C LEU A 82 -6.13 -5.10 9.64
N ASP A 83 -5.88 -5.08 10.95
CA ASP A 83 -6.84 -5.29 12.03
C ASP A 83 -6.64 -4.32 13.22
N GLU A 84 -5.82 -3.28 13.06
CA GLU A 84 -5.60 -2.30 14.12
C GLU A 84 -6.79 -1.33 14.25
N ASP A 85 -7.30 -1.14 15.48
CA ASP A 85 -8.31 -0.12 15.76
C ASP A 85 -7.67 1.27 15.83
N LEU A 86 -7.60 1.96 14.67
CA LEU A 86 -7.01 3.30 14.52
C LEU A 86 -8.06 4.43 14.51
N GLY A 87 -9.30 4.11 14.86
CA GLY A 87 -10.37 5.06 15.14
C GLY A 87 -11.13 5.62 13.93
N HIS A 88 -10.87 5.14 12.70
CA HIS A 88 -11.59 5.59 11.51
C HIS A 88 -11.91 4.45 10.53
N ALA A 89 -13.16 4.40 10.07
CA ALA A 89 -13.73 3.37 9.20
C ALA A 89 -13.44 3.59 7.70
N GLY A 90 -12.47 4.43 7.36
CA GLY A 90 -12.17 4.80 5.99
C GLY A 90 -10.86 5.57 5.92
N VAL A 91 -10.34 5.80 4.72
CA VAL A 91 -9.04 6.46 4.51
C VAL A 91 -8.98 7.81 5.24
N SER A 92 -7.99 7.96 6.12
CA SER A 92 -7.79 9.17 6.92
C SER A 92 -6.32 9.32 7.34
N ASP A 93 -5.95 10.50 7.85
CA ASP A 93 -4.60 10.69 8.39
C ASP A 93 -4.33 9.86 9.66
N THR A 94 -5.38 9.46 10.39
CA THR A 94 -5.23 8.76 11.68
C THR A 94 -4.98 7.28 11.52
N ASN A 95 -5.35 6.70 10.38
CA ASN A 95 -5.16 5.29 10.09
C ASN A 95 -4.12 5.01 8.99
N LYS A 96 -3.28 6.01 8.69
CA LYS A 96 -2.12 5.85 7.83
C LYS A 96 -0.97 5.23 8.61
N VAL A 97 -0.51 4.08 8.17
CA VAL A 97 0.57 3.31 8.81
C VAL A 97 1.76 3.22 7.85
N GLU A 98 2.97 3.30 8.40
CA GLU A 98 4.21 2.97 7.70
C GLU A 98 4.94 1.89 8.50
N ARG A 99 5.19 0.74 7.88
CA ARG A 99 5.88 -0.39 8.50
C ARG A 99 7.12 -0.80 7.72
#